data_AF-A0A1V5RB72-F1
#
_entry.id   AF-A0A1V5RB72-F1
#
_cell.length_a   1.000
_cell.length_b   1.000
_cell.length_c   1.000
_cell.angle_alpha   90.00
_cell.angle_beta   90.00
_cell.angle_gamma   90.00
#
_symmetry.space_group_name_H-M   'P 1'
#
loop_
_entity.id
_entity.type
_entity.pdbx_description
1 polymer ?
#
loop_
_entity_poly.entity_id
_entity_poly.type
_entity_poly.pdbx_seq_one_letter_code
_entity_poly.pdbx_strand_id
1 'polypeptide(L)'
;MDLPPNLSEIFTLLAKKNQWSFNTYLKESMAHEIDSLERMLQQIRDTTLEPGQDRMFTIVPMELTIIVLAAKGDPLSAWTRKVNVAALMHANKKRSWRALSIGYDRKRNLVFADDCPIRREDFTATDWKFVINAANRLRDKKRV
;
A
#
# COMPACT_ATOMS: atom_id res chain seq x y z
N MET A 1 15.90 13.77 -10.32
CA MET A 1 16.10 12.47 -9.65
C MET A 1 15.57 11.46 -10.63
N ASP A 2 16.46 10.68 -11.25
CA ASP A 2 16.05 9.67 -12.22
C ASP A 2 15.46 8.50 -11.44
N LEU A 3 14.13 8.36 -11.52
CA LEU A 3 13.42 7.29 -10.84
C LEU A 3 13.54 6.02 -11.67
N PRO A 4 13.69 4.86 -11.02
CA PRO A 4 13.60 3.57 -11.70
C PRO A 4 12.27 3.41 -12.48
N PRO A 5 12.22 2.58 -13.52
CA PRO A 5 11.10 2.56 -14.47
C PRO A 5 9.72 2.30 -13.84
N ASN A 6 9.58 1.30 -12.96
CA ASN A 6 8.27 0.97 -12.39
C ASN A 6 7.78 2.08 -11.45
N LEU A 7 8.67 2.63 -10.64
CA LEU A 7 8.39 3.83 -9.87
C LEU A 7 7.98 4.99 -10.80
N SER A 8 8.75 5.29 -11.84
CA SER A 8 8.47 6.38 -12.78
C SER A 8 7.05 6.31 -13.39
N GLU A 9 6.58 5.11 -13.74
CA GLU A 9 5.20 4.87 -14.19
C GLU A 9 4.16 5.21 -13.11
N ILE A 10 4.37 4.73 -11.87
CA ILE A 10 3.50 5.05 -10.71
C ILE A 10 3.46 6.56 -10.47
N PHE A 11 4.63 7.20 -10.47
CA PHE A 11 4.76 8.65 -10.30
C PHE A 11 3.99 9.42 -11.36
N THR A 12 4.08 9.00 -12.62
CA THR A 12 3.35 9.61 -13.72
C THR A 12 1.83 9.54 -13.49
N LEU A 13 1.32 8.42 -12.99
CA LEU A 13 -0.11 8.28 -12.67
C LEU A 13 -0.54 9.12 -11.45
N LEU A 14 0.27 9.17 -10.40
CA LEU A 14 0.00 9.98 -9.21
C LEU A 14 0.06 11.49 -9.51
N ALA A 15 1.02 11.91 -10.35
CA ALA A 15 1.17 13.30 -10.79
C ALA A 15 -0.08 13.78 -11.55
N LYS A 16 -0.67 12.94 -12.41
CA LYS A 16 -1.94 13.24 -13.11
C LYS A 16 -3.10 13.50 -12.16
N LYS A 17 -3.03 13.00 -10.92
CA LYS A 17 -4.04 13.22 -9.87
C LYS A 17 -3.68 14.35 -8.90
N ASN A 18 -2.60 15.10 -9.15
CA ASN A 18 -2.02 16.06 -8.19
C ASN A 18 -1.69 15.43 -6.83
N GLN A 19 -1.43 14.12 -6.77
CA GLN A 19 -1.05 13.41 -5.54
C GLN A 19 0.47 13.42 -5.38
N TRP A 20 1.00 14.57 -4.95
CA TRP A 20 2.44 14.80 -4.77
C TRP A 20 2.99 14.25 -3.44
N SER A 21 2.10 13.87 -2.51
CA SER A 21 2.46 13.39 -1.17
C SER A 21 3.34 12.15 -1.19
N PHE A 22 3.15 11.25 -2.17
CA PHE A 22 4.00 10.08 -2.36
C PHE A 22 5.41 10.45 -2.84
N ASN A 23 5.52 11.50 -3.65
CA ASN A 23 6.80 11.98 -4.15
C ASN A 23 7.66 12.58 -3.05
N THR A 24 7.08 13.48 -2.25
CA THR A 24 7.77 14.04 -1.08
C THR A 24 8.23 12.92 -0.15
N TYR A 25 7.35 11.95 0.11
CA TYR A 25 7.66 10.79 0.93
C TYR A 25 8.85 9.95 0.39
N LEU A 26 8.93 9.71 -0.92
CA LEU A 26 10.06 8.99 -1.50
C LEU A 26 11.35 9.81 -1.53
N LYS A 27 11.28 11.14 -1.68
CA LYS A 27 12.45 12.02 -1.57
C LYS A 27 13.06 12.03 -0.17
N GLU A 28 12.26 11.78 0.85
CA GLU A 28 12.70 11.65 2.25
C GLU A 28 13.23 10.25 2.58
N SER A 29 13.02 9.27 1.69
CA SER A 29 13.49 7.90 1.86
C SER A 29 14.96 7.74 1.46
N MET A 30 15.64 6.75 2.05
CA MET A 30 17.02 6.45 1.71
C MET A 30 17.12 5.74 0.35
N ALA A 31 18.22 5.94 -0.37
CA ALA A 31 18.41 5.35 -1.71
C ALA A 31 18.22 3.82 -1.74
N HIS A 32 18.73 3.11 -0.74
CA HIS A 32 18.59 1.65 -0.64
C HIS A 32 17.14 1.18 -0.38
N GLU A 33 16.30 2.04 0.23
CA GLU A 33 14.87 1.76 0.42
C GLU A 33 14.11 1.91 -0.90
N ILE A 34 14.48 2.92 -1.69
CA ILE A 34 13.94 3.14 -3.05
C ILE A 34 14.29 1.94 -3.95
N ASP A 35 15.54 1.46 -3.90
CA ASP A 35 15.96 0.27 -4.65
C ASP A 35 15.19 -0.99 -4.22
N SER A 36 14.94 -1.15 -2.92
CA SER A 36 14.16 -2.27 -2.39
C SER A 36 12.70 -2.21 -2.88
N LEU A 37 12.11 -1.02 -2.87
CA LEU A 37 10.77 -0.76 -3.37
C LEU A 37 10.66 -1.07 -4.87
N GLU A 38 11.61 -0.64 -5.70
CA GLU A 38 11.62 -0.94 -7.13
C GLU A 38 11.67 -2.45 -7.39
N ARG A 39 12.56 -3.18 -6.69
CA ARG A 39 12.64 -4.64 -6.82
C ARG A 39 11.33 -5.32 -6.43
N MET A 40 10.68 -4.83 -5.38
CA MET A 40 9.38 -5.34 -4.94
C MET A 40 8.30 -5.08 -5.99
N LEU A 41 8.24 -3.88 -6.57
CA LEU A 41 7.29 -3.53 -7.63
C LEU A 41 7.48 -4.39 -8.87
N GLN A 42 8.74 -4.66 -9.25
CA GLN A 42 9.06 -5.58 -10.33
C GLN A 42 8.55 -7.00 -10.03
N GLN A 43 8.84 -7.54 -8.83
CA GLN A 43 8.35 -8.86 -8.42
C GLN A 43 6.82 -8.93 -8.43
N ILE A 44 6.16 -7.88 -7.95
CA ILE A 44 4.69 -7.76 -7.96
C ILE A 44 4.15 -7.85 -9.38
N ARG A 45 4.73 -7.12 -10.33
CA ARG A 45 4.32 -7.11 -11.74
C ARG A 45 4.52 -8.48 -12.40
N ASP A 46 5.59 -9.18 -12.03
CA ASP A 46 5.98 -10.43 -12.67
C ASP A 46 5.20 -11.64 -12.10
N THR A 47 4.69 -11.54 -10.88
CA THR A 47 3.94 -12.61 -10.21
C THR A 47 2.50 -12.70 -10.72
N THR A 48 2.05 -13.92 -11.05
CA THR A 48 0.64 -14.17 -11.37
C THR A 48 -0.23 -13.87 -10.14
N LEU A 49 -1.14 -12.90 -10.28
CA LEU A 49 -2.16 -12.59 -9.29
C LEU A 49 -3.29 -13.62 -9.41
N GLU A 50 -3.69 -14.22 -8.28
CA GLU A 50 -4.89 -15.05 -8.26
C GLU A 50 -6.11 -14.17 -8.54
N PRO A 51 -7.02 -14.59 -9.43
CA PRO A 51 -8.21 -13.82 -9.72
C PRO A 51 -9.03 -13.55 -8.45
N GLY A 52 -9.41 -12.29 -8.24
CA GLY A 52 -10.39 -11.91 -7.23
C GLY A 52 -9.87 -11.61 -5.81
N GLN A 53 -8.55 -11.68 -5.56
CA GLN A 53 -7.99 -11.29 -4.26
C GLN A 53 -6.88 -10.24 -4.36
N ASP A 54 -7.03 -9.17 -3.58
CA ASP A 54 -5.98 -8.17 -3.45
C ASP A 54 -4.73 -8.78 -2.79
N ARG A 55 -3.55 -8.32 -3.21
CA ARG A 55 -2.29 -8.67 -2.56
C ARG A 55 -1.70 -7.45 -1.86
N MET A 56 -1.23 -7.65 -0.63
CA MET A 56 -0.62 -6.61 0.18
C MET A 56 0.83 -6.95 0.48
N PHE A 57 1.74 -6.04 0.14
CA PHE A 57 3.17 -6.15 0.41
C PHE A 57 3.56 -5.00 1.33
N THR A 58 4.28 -5.28 2.41
CA THR A 58 4.57 -4.29 3.45
C THR A 58 6.07 -4.11 3.64
N ILE A 59 6.52 -2.85 3.56
CA ILE A 59 7.88 -2.43 3.85
C ILE A 59 7.84 -1.66 5.17
N VAL A 60 8.07 -2.35 6.28
CA VAL A 60 7.94 -1.78 7.63
C VAL A 60 8.89 -0.60 7.89
N PRO A 61 10.18 -0.62 7.49
CA PRO A 61 11.08 0.53 7.67
C PRO A 61 10.54 1.81 7.03
N MET A 62 9.86 1.65 5.89
CA MET A 62 9.24 2.72 5.14
C MET A 62 7.85 3.11 5.65
N GLU A 63 7.23 2.33 6.55
CA GLU A 63 5.82 2.51 6.95
C GLU A 63 4.86 2.49 5.74
N LEU A 64 5.17 1.65 4.74
CA LEU A 64 4.46 1.55 3.46
C LEU A 64 3.85 0.18 3.27
N THR A 65 2.60 0.14 2.82
CA THR A 65 1.95 -1.04 2.27
C THR A 65 1.55 -0.79 0.82
N ILE A 66 2.04 -1.63 -0.09
CA ILE A 66 1.63 -1.67 -1.49
C ILE A 66 0.46 -2.64 -1.62
N ILE A 67 -0.63 -2.19 -2.22
CA ILE A 67 -1.84 -2.97 -2.43
C ILE A 67 -2.03 -3.16 -3.93
N VAL A 68 -1.97 -4.39 -4.38
CA VAL A 68 -2.24 -4.76 -5.77
C VAL A 68 -3.70 -5.15 -5.88
N LEU A 69 -4.48 -4.34 -6.59
CA LEU A 69 -5.93 -4.48 -6.67
C LEU A 69 -6.30 -5.61 -7.64
N ALA A 70 -7.11 -6.56 -7.18
CA ALA A 70 -7.71 -7.58 -8.05
C ALA A 70 -8.86 -7.00 -8.89
N ALA A 71 -9.62 -6.06 -8.31
CA ALA A 71 -10.66 -5.31 -9.00
C ALA A 71 -10.77 -3.90 -8.40
N LYS A 72 -11.09 -2.92 -9.25
CA LYS A 72 -11.37 -1.54 -8.84
C LYS A 72 -12.86 -1.37 -8.58
N GLY A 73 -13.23 -0.67 -7.51
CA GLY A 73 -14.55 -0.04 -7.39
C GLY A 73 -15.51 -0.59 -6.33
N ASP A 74 -15.17 -1.65 -5.58
CA ASP A 74 -16.03 -2.09 -4.46
C ASP A 74 -15.71 -1.30 -3.16
N PRO A 75 -16.67 -0.56 -2.58
CA PRO A 75 -16.48 0.20 -1.35
C PRO A 75 -16.14 -0.67 -0.14
N LEU A 76 -16.72 -1.88 -0.04
CA LEU A 76 -16.44 -2.80 1.06
C LEU A 76 -14.97 -3.22 1.04
N SER A 77 -14.48 -3.63 -0.14
CA SER A 77 -13.07 -3.96 -0.37
C SER A 77 -12.15 -2.78 -0.06
N ALA A 78 -12.53 -1.55 -0.41
CA ALA A 78 -11.76 -0.35 -0.08
C ALA A 78 -11.65 -0.12 1.43
N TRP A 79 -12.75 -0.27 2.17
CA TRP A 79 -12.74 -0.15 3.62
C TRP A 79 -11.94 -1.28 4.28
N THR A 80 -12.09 -2.52 3.83
CA THR A 80 -11.30 -3.66 4.34
C THR A 80 -9.81 -3.46 4.12
N ARG A 81 -9.39 -2.98 2.94
CA ARG A 81 -8.00 -2.60 2.67
C ARG A 81 -7.50 -1.55 3.67
N LYS A 82 -8.28 -0.48 3.88
CA LYS A 82 -7.95 0.59 4.83
C LYS A 82 -7.77 0.06 6.27
N VAL A 83 -8.69 -0.80 6.73
CA VAL A 83 -8.62 -1.44 8.06
C VAL A 83 -7.39 -2.33 8.19
N ASN A 84 -7.06 -3.13 7.16
CA ASN A 84 -5.89 -4.00 7.19
C ASN A 84 -4.57 -3.22 7.26
N VAL A 85 -4.45 -2.12 6.52
CA VAL A 85 -3.26 -1.24 6.62
C VAL A 85 -3.18 -0.58 8.00
N ALA A 86 -4.30 -0.07 8.53
CA ALA A 86 -4.32 0.49 9.88
C ALA A 86 -4.01 -0.54 10.97
N ALA A 87 -4.36 -1.81 10.76
CA ALA A 87 -4.02 -2.89 11.67
C ALA A 87 -2.51 -3.14 11.70
N LEU A 88 -1.84 -3.10 10.53
CA LEU A 88 -0.38 -3.16 10.43
C LEU A 88 0.27 -1.95 11.13
N MET A 89 -0.26 -0.75 10.89
CA MET A 89 0.18 0.48 11.55
C MET A 89 0.15 0.34 13.08
N HIS A 90 -1.00 -0.06 13.61
CA HIS A 90 -1.22 -0.25 15.03
C HIS A 90 -0.33 -1.37 15.61
N ALA A 91 -0.23 -2.51 14.93
CA ALA A 91 0.59 -3.64 15.37
C ALA A 91 2.08 -3.27 15.48
N ASN A 92 2.56 -2.37 14.62
CA ASN A 92 3.93 -1.84 14.62
C ASN A 92 4.10 -0.57 15.49
N LYS A 93 3.08 -0.19 16.28
CA LYS A 93 3.10 0.99 17.18
C LYS A 93 3.44 2.30 16.45
N LYS A 94 3.05 2.44 15.19
CA LYS A 94 3.21 3.67 14.41
C LYS A 94 1.95 4.54 14.47
N ARG A 95 2.14 5.85 14.27
CA ARG A 95 1.05 6.85 14.27
C ARG A 95 0.48 7.11 12.88
N SER A 96 1.30 6.88 11.86
CA SER A 96 0.95 6.98 10.46
C SER A 96 1.43 5.75 9.70
N TRP A 97 0.79 5.49 8.57
CA TRP A 97 1.22 4.51 7.59
C TRP A 97 0.77 4.99 6.21
N ARG A 98 1.42 4.52 5.16
CA ARG A 98 1.05 4.89 3.79
C ARG A 98 0.57 3.66 3.04
N ALA A 99 -0.53 3.80 2.31
CA ALA A 99 -1.03 2.79 1.41
C ALA A 99 -0.86 3.27 -0.04
N LEU A 100 -0.08 2.53 -0.83
CA LEU A 100 0.04 2.73 -2.27
C LEU A 100 -0.79 1.65 -2.97
N SER A 101 -1.94 2.02 -3.51
CA SER A 101 -2.78 1.09 -4.27
C SER A 101 -2.43 1.14 -5.75
N ILE A 102 -2.15 0.00 -6.36
CA ILE A 102 -1.82 -0.13 -7.78
C ILE A 102 -2.71 -1.14 -8.48
N GLY A 103 -3.01 -0.91 -9.74
CA GLY A 103 -3.82 -1.80 -10.56
C GLY A 103 -3.21 -1.99 -11.94
N TYR A 104 -3.19 -3.25 -12.38
CA TYR A 104 -2.69 -3.66 -13.69
C TYR A 104 -3.83 -4.10 -14.59
N ASP A 105 -3.69 -3.87 -15.90
CA ASP A 105 -4.58 -4.48 -16.89
C ASP A 105 -4.19 -5.96 -17.17
N ARG A 106 -4.94 -6.63 -18.05
CA ARG A 106 -4.66 -8.03 -18.45
C ARG A 106 -3.32 -8.20 -19.16
N LYS A 107 -2.74 -7.12 -19.70
CA LYS A 107 -1.44 -7.09 -20.37
C LYS A 107 -0.31 -6.71 -19.40
N ARG A 108 -0.59 -6.61 -18.09
CA ARG A 108 0.33 -6.20 -17.02
C ARG A 108 0.83 -4.76 -17.14
N ASN A 109 0.11 -3.91 -17.86
CA ASN A 109 0.39 -2.48 -17.85
C ASN A 109 -0.21 -1.84 -16.61
N LEU A 110 0.54 -0.95 -15.96
CA LEU A 110 0.04 -0.18 -14.84
C LEU A 110 -1.01 0.83 -15.33
N VAL A 111 -2.26 0.67 -14.88
CA VAL A 111 -3.39 1.53 -15.29
C VAL A 111 -3.97 2.34 -14.14
N PHE A 112 -3.56 2.03 -12.91
CA PHE A 112 -4.03 2.70 -11.72
C PHE A 112 -2.91 2.80 -10.67
N ALA A 113 -2.81 3.97 -10.05
CA ALA A 113 -2.03 4.19 -8.84
C ALA A 113 -2.79 5.18 -7.95
N ASP A 114 -2.80 4.99 -6.64
CA ASP A 114 -3.41 5.90 -5.66
C ASP A 114 -2.63 5.87 -4.35
N ASP A 115 -2.30 7.05 -3.85
CA ASP A 115 -1.60 7.24 -2.58
C ASP A 115 -2.59 7.65 -1.49
N CYS A 116 -2.58 6.91 -0.38
CA CYS A 116 -3.46 7.18 0.76
C CYS A 116 -2.65 7.14 2.06
N PRO A 117 -2.40 8.29 2.71
CA PRO A 117 -1.91 8.32 4.07
C PRO A 117 -3.01 7.84 5.02
N ILE A 118 -2.63 6.96 5.95
CA ILE A 118 -3.48 6.38 6.97
C ILE A 118 -2.99 6.86 8.34
N ARG A 119 -3.90 7.39 9.14
CA ARG A 119 -3.67 7.84 10.50
C ARG A 119 -4.81 7.40 11.41
N ARG A 120 -4.58 7.44 12.73
CA ARG A 120 -5.60 7.06 13.71
C ARG A 120 -6.86 7.92 13.57
N GLU A 121 -6.69 9.19 13.25
CA GLU A 121 -7.75 10.20 13.17
C GLU A 121 -8.71 9.94 12.00
N ASP A 122 -8.30 9.13 11.02
CA ASP A 122 -9.13 8.77 9.86
C ASP A 122 -10.20 7.70 10.19
N PHE A 123 -10.34 7.32 11.46
CA PHE A 123 -11.22 6.26 11.96
C PHE A 123 -12.07 6.74 13.14
N THR A 124 -13.36 6.42 13.08
CA THR A 124 -14.24 6.58 14.24
C THR A 124 -13.84 5.62 15.36
N ALA A 125 -14.35 5.84 16.58
CA ALA A 125 -14.16 4.90 17.69
C ALA A 125 -14.69 3.49 17.35
N THR A 126 -15.76 3.41 16.56
CA THR A 126 -16.35 2.14 16.11
C THR A 126 -15.46 1.45 15.09
N ASP A 127 -14.98 2.18 14.06
CA ASP A 127 -14.07 1.63 13.05
C ASP A 127 -12.78 1.10 13.69
N TRP A 128 -12.29 1.80 14.71
CA TRP A 128 -11.06 1.43 15.40
C TRP A 128 -11.14 0.06 16.09
N LYS A 129 -12.33 -0.39 16.49
CA LYS A 129 -12.51 -1.75 17.04
C LYS A 129 -12.16 -2.83 16.00
N PHE A 130 -12.50 -2.60 14.72
CA PHE A 130 -12.14 -3.50 13.64
C PHE A 130 -10.63 -3.52 13.39
N VAL A 131 -9.98 -2.36 13.49
CA VAL A 131 -8.52 -2.24 13.41
C VAL A 131 -7.83 -3.03 14.52
N ILE A 132 -8.27 -2.89 15.77
CA ILE A 132 -7.71 -3.64 16.91
C ILE A 132 -7.89 -5.15 16.70
N ASN A 133 -9.08 -5.59 16.31
CA ASN A 133 -9.37 -7.00 16.06
C ASN A 133 -8.48 -7.58 14.95
N ALA A 134 -8.32 -6.85 13.85
CA ALA A 134 -7.42 -7.25 12.77
C ALA A 134 -5.95 -7.29 13.24
N ALA A 135 -5.50 -6.31 14.03
CA ALA A 135 -4.14 -6.26 14.58
C ALA A 135 -3.85 -7.44 15.52
N ASN A 136 -4.83 -7.85 16.33
CA ASN A 136 -4.70 -9.02 17.20
C ASN A 136 -4.53 -10.31 16.38
N ARG A 137 -5.35 -10.51 15.35
CA ARG A 137 -5.22 -11.66 14.43
C ARG A 137 -3.85 -11.72 13.75
N LEU A 138 -3.27 -10.58 13.38
CA LEU A 138 -1.91 -10.52 12.81
C LEU A 138 -0.84 -10.98 13.81
N ARG A 139 -1.01 -10.69 15.10
CA ARG A 139 -0.11 -11.15 16.16
C ARG A 139 -0.23 -12.64 16.41
N ASP A 140 -1.45 -13.17 16.41
CA ASP A 140 -1.70 -14.59 16.64
C ASP A 140 -1.10 -15.44 15.51
N LYS A 141 -1.22 -15.01 14.25
CA LYS A 141 -0.57 -15.67 13.11
C LYS A 141 0.97 -15.67 13.15
N LYS A 142 1.60 -14.71 13.84
CA LYS A 142 3.06 -14.69 14.01
C LYS A 142 3.56 -15.63 15.13
N ARG A 143 2.66 -16.13 15.96
CA ARG A 143 2.98 -17.03 17.08
C ARG A 143 2.88 -18.52 16.72
N VAL A 144 2.33 -18.84 15.56
CA VAL A 144 2.17 -20.21 15.02
C VAL A 144 3.34 -20.55 14.12
#